data_AF-A0A329EF03-F1
#
_entry.id   AF-A0A329EF03-F1
#
_cell.length_a   1.000
_cell.length_b   1.000
_cell.length_c   1.000
_cell.angle_alpha   90.00
_cell.angle_beta   90.00
_cell.angle_gamma   90.00
#
_symmetry.space_group_name_H-M   'P 1'
#
loop_
_entity.id
_entity.type
_entity.pdbx_description
1 polymer ?
#
loop_
_entity_poly.entity_id
_entity_poly.type
_entity_poly.pdbx_seq_one_letter_code
_entity_poly.pdbx_strand_id
1 'polypeptide(L)'
;MFMRSFSITNLVRGNAFIAVAAIVALSLYLLLTLTRVQFQFGNVVDRNVSLMTTVSDLRYYTVTYRRFALDYGLTSDEQQHKKIVQTISLNDKKVNDSFKRMKALADTSDIQAAVYDFERRIDEYRAMQQNYIRLIDQGHIDEARREMLGPMLAPFNAIVDRLTQLQNDLEQEANLIKQNKQADIEHALQWSVIAASVVVILLVAFSYYTAKRVLNPLNRLKAHMSVVGQGQLHASLAKNDFYNDEFGQAATAFNSMQQNLLNLIIAVKESVHSLDLVSEELAAKVAHTQQSVDAQKIEIDQIVAASQELTENTQFIDQVTQQASEKSGMAKQQAQIGEKSIVNSISRTENMSLLIGQTGEVIEGLYRGSFDISVISDVISNITKQTNLLALNAAIEAARAGESGRGFAVVADQVRELAQQTQSSIDEIGGIIGNLQSQATSAQQLMSQCQQQIGVSLQQVTEAGESYHAIVSAAEEIANMDSQIARLSQDQQLLSVNVNNSVQAISQSSLDIENIASDTTKTYHAVQAQTEHLKQYIGAFSV
;
A
#
# COMPACT_ATOMS: atom_id res chain seq x y z
N MET A 1 -7.48 49.82 -19.42
CA MET A 1 -7.79 48.94 -18.27
C MET A 1 -9.10 48.16 -18.46
N PHE A 2 -10.19 48.80 -18.93
CA PHE A 2 -11.52 48.16 -19.13
C PHE A 2 -11.58 46.96 -20.09
N MET A 3 -10.67 46.83 -21.07
CA MET A 3 -10.70 45.67 -21.98
C MET A 3 -10.05 44.39 -21.41
N ARG A 4 -9.30 44.44 -20.30
CA ARG A 4 -8.56 43.27 -19.78
C ARG A 4 -9.42 42.24 -19.03
N SER A 5 -10.69 42.55 -18.76
CA SER A 5 -11.65 41.68 -18.05
C SER A 5 -12.87 41.32 -18.90
N PHE A 6 -12.84 41.62 -20.21
CA PHE A 6 -13.96 41.33 -21.08
C PHE A 6 -13.91 39.85 -21.47
N SER A 7 -14.99 39.11 -21.18
CA SER A 7 -15.15 37.71 -21.57
C SER A 7 -14.89 37.53 -23.07
N ILE A 8 -14.08 36.54 -23.42
CA ILE A 8 -13.78 36.19 -24.80
C ILE A 8 -15.05 35.73 -25.51
N THR A 9 -15.91 35.00 -24.80
CA THR A 9 -17.23 34.62 -25.31
C THR A 9 -18.04 35.84 -25.74
N ASN A 10 -18.06 36.89 -24.90
CA ASN A 10 -18.74 38.14 -25.20
C ASN A 10 -18.06 38.92 -26.32
N LEU A 11 -16.73 38.85 -26.43
CA LEU A 11 -15.96 39.49 -27.51
C LEU A 11 -16.25 38.85 -28.87
N VAL A 12 -16.30 37.52 -28.95
CA VAL A 12 -16.64 36.78 -30.18
C VAL A 12 -18.09 37.03 -30.59
N ARG A 13 -19.05 36.95 -29.64
CA ARG A 13 -20.46 37.27 -29.89
C ARG A 13 -20.65 38.71 -30.34
N GLY A 14 -19.96 39.66 -29.69
CA GLY A 14 -19.99 41.07 -30.05
C GLY A 14 -19.45 41.33 -31.46
N ASN A 15 -18.34 40.69 -31.85
CA ASN A 15 -17.80 40.78 -33.21
C ASN A 15 -18.82 40.28 -34.25
N ALA A 16 -19.36 39.09 -34.04
CA ALA A 16 -20.34 38.50 -34.95
C ALA A 16 -21.58 39.40 -35.12
N PHE A 17 -22.09 39.96 -34.02
CA PHE A 17 -23.22 40.89 -34.06
C PHE A 17 -22.90 42.17 -34.83
N ILE A 18 -21.75 42.81 -34.57
CA ILE A 18 -21.31 44.02 -35.27
C ILE A 18 -21.15 43.74 -36.77
N ALA A 19 -20.61 42.57 -37.13
CA ALA A 19 -20.43 42.19 -38.52
C ALA A 19 -21.75 42.05 -39.27
N VAL A 20 -22.71 41.33 -38.68
CA VAL A 20 -24.07 41.20 -39.25
C VAL A 20 -24.75 42.56 -39.36
N ALA A 21 -24.69 43.38 -38.30
CA ALA A 21 -25.29 44.70 -38.30
C ALA A 21 -24.70 45.63 -39.38
N ALA A 22 -23.38 45.60 -39.58
CA ALA A 22 -22.70 46.39 -40.60
C ALA A 22 -23.08 45.96 -42.03
N ILE A 23 -23.17 44.65 -42.28
CA ILE A 23 -23.60 44.10 -43.58
C ILE A 23 -25.05 44.48 -43.88
N VAL A 24 -25.95 44.36 -42.90
CA VAL A 24 -27.36 44.75 -43.05
C VAL A 24 -27.49 46.25 -43.32
N ALA A 25 -26.79 47.09 -42.57
CA ALA A 25 -26.80 48.53 -42.76
C ALA A 25 -26.30 48.95 -44.16
N LEU A 26 -25.20 48.35 -44.63
CA LEU A 26 -24.66 48.60 -45.97
C LEU A 26 -25.62 48.14 -47.07
N SER A 27 -26.23 46.96 -46.89
CA SER A 27 -27.20 46.42 -47.85
C SER A 27 -28.44 47.31 -47.96
N LEU A 28 -28.96 47.79 -46.82
CA LEU A 28 -30.09 48.71 -46.78
C LEU A 28 -29.76 50.05 -47.46
N TYR A 29 -28.56 50.59 -47.19
CA TYR A 29 -28.07 51.83 -47.83
C TYR A 29 -27.98 51.70 -49.36
N LEU A 30 -27.40 50.60 -49.85
CA LEU A 30 -27.28 50.33 -51.29
C LEU A 30 -28.66 50.22 -51.94
N LEU A 31 -29.59 49.49 -51.30
CA LEU A 31 -30.94 49.31 -51.81
C LEU A 31 -31.68 50.64 -51.94
N LEU A 32 -31.66 51.47 -50.88
CA LEU A 32 -32.27 52.81 -50.89
C LEU A 32 -31.67 53.72 -51.97
N THR A 33 -30.36 53.65 -52.18
CA THR A 33 -29.65 54.46 -53.18
C THR A 33 -30.04 54.03 -54.61
N LEU A 34 -30.08 52.72 -54.87
CA LEU A 34 -30.53 52.16 -56.15
C LEU A 34 -31.98 52.54 -56.48
N THR A 35 -32.88 52.45 -55.51
CA THR A 35 -34.29 52.81 -55.73
C THR A 35 -34.45 54.29 -56.08
N ARG A 36 -33.67 55.17 -55.43
CA ARG A 36 -33.67 56.62 -55.70
C ARG A 36 -33.20 56.93 -57.13
N VAL A 37 -32.12 56.28 -57.58
CA VAL A 37 -31.59 56.44 -58.94
C VAL A 37 -32.60 55.97 -59.99
N GLN A 38 -33.21 54.80 -59.80
CA GLN A 38 -34.21 54.27 -60.72
C GLN A 38 -35.42 55.21 -60.89
N PHE A 39 -35.97 55.72 -59.79
CA PHE A 39 -37.15 56.58 -59.82
C PHE A 39 -36.89 57.92 -60.52
N GLN A 40 -35.70 58.52 -60.32
CA GLN A 40 -35.36 59.80 -60.95
C GLN A 40 -35.08 59.68 -62.46
N PHE A 41 -34.56 58.55 -62.92
CA PHE A 41 -34.21 58.38 -64.33
C PHE A 41 -35.44 58.02 -65.21
N GLY A 42 -36.36 57.19 -64.69
CA GLY A 42 -37.54 56.76 -65.45
C GLY A 42 -38.50 57.91 -65.80
N ASN A 43 -38.83 58.76 -64.82
CA ASN A 43 -39.84 59.82 -65.02
C ASN A 43 -39.40 60.91 -66.00
N VAL A 44 -38.11 61.20 -66.10
CA VAL A 44 -37.60 62.23 -67.02
C VAL A 44 -37.54 61.74 -68.46
N VAL A 45 -37.06 60.50 -68.66
CA VAL A 45 -36.86 59.94 -70.00
C VAL A 45 -38.20 59.75 -70.70
N ASP A 46 -39.19 59.17 -70.02
CA ASP A 46 -40.51 58.90 -70.61
C ASP A 46 -41.25 60.19 -71.00
N ARG A 47 -41.11 61.26 -70.19
CA ARG A 47 -41.68 62.58 -70.46
C ARG A 47 -41.10 63.21 -71.73
N ASN A 48 -39.78 63.37 -71.78
CA ASN A 48 -39.11 64.09 -72.87
C ASN A 48 -39.23 63.34 -74.20
N VAL A 49 -39.14 62.00 -74.19
CA VAL A 49 -39.32 61.18 -75.40
C VAL A 49 -40.73 61.33 -75.97
N SER A 50 -41.76 61.30 -75.10
CA SER A 50 -43.16 61.44 -75.53
C SER A 50 -43.44 62.81 -76.16
N LEU A 51 -42.91 63.88 -75.55
CA LEU A 51 -43.09 65.24 -76.06
C LEU A 51 -42.33 65.45 -77.38
N MET A 52 -41.09 64.98 -77.49
CA MET A 52 -40.28 65.10 -78.70
C MET A 52 -40.90 64.34 -79.88
N THR A 53 -41.44 63.13 -79.63
CA THR A 53 -42.20 62.35 -80.63
C THR A 53 -43.42 63.12 -81.10
N THR A 54 -44.13 63.77 -80.17
CA THR A 54 -45.35 64.53 -80.47
C THR A 54 -45.07 65.79 -81.30
N VAL A 55 -44.00 66.54 -80.99
CA VAL A 55 -43.56 67.69 -81.80
C VAL A 55 -43.12 67.26 -83.20
N SER A 56 -42.43 66.10 -83.30
CA SER A 56 -42.07 65.50 -84.59
C SER A 56 -43.29 65.14 -85.43
N ASP A 57 -44.31 64.49 -84.82
CA ASP A 57 -45.59 64.18 -85.47
C ASP A 57 -46.28 65.46 -85.96
N LEU A 58 -46.35 66.49 -85.11
CA LEU A 58 -46.95 67.79 -85.46
C LEU A 58 -46.26 68.44 -86.65
N ARG A 59 -44.92 68.44 -86.67
CA ARG A 59 -44.17 69.00 -87.79
C ARG A 59 -44.41 68.21 -89.07
N TYR A 60 -44.34 66.89 -89.00
CA TYR A 60 -44.60 66.01 -90.15
C TYR A 60 -45.99 66.27 -90.74
N TYR A 61 -47.02 66.22 -89.89
CA TYR A 61 -48.39 66.41 -90.34
C TYR A 61 -48.68 67.85 -90.79
N THR A 62 -48.06 68.87 -90.18
CA THR A 62 -48.18 70.26 -90.67
C THR A 62 -47.58 70.39 -92.06
N VAL A 63 -46.42 69.80 -92.31
CA VAL A 63 -45.77 69.87 -93.64
C VAL A 63 -46.59 69.16 -94.71
N THR A 64 -47.11 67.97 -94.41
CA THR A 64 -48.00 67.26 -95.34
C THR A 64 -49.30 68.02 -95.58
N TYR A 65 -49.77 68.82 -94.61
CA TYR A 65 -51.02 69.58 -94.72
C TYR A 65 -50.96 70.60 -95.86
N ARG A 66 -49.85 71.34 -95.96
CA ARG A 66 -49.58 72.24 -97.09
C ARG A 66 -49.34 71.49 -98.39
N ARG A 67 -48.62 70.37 -98.35
CA ARG A 67 -48.34 69.57 -99.56
C ARG A 67 -49.63 69.14 -100.26
N PHE A 68 -50.58 68.60 -99.52
CA PHE A 68 -51.84 68.16 -100.12
C PHE A 68 -52.70 69.33 -100.60
N ALA A 69 -52.60 70.51 -99.98
CA ALA A 69 -53.20 71.72 -100.53
C ALA A 69 -52.60 72.10 -101.90
N LEU A 70 -51.28 72.01 -102.06
CA LEU A 70 -50.62 72.18 -103.36
C LEU A 70 -51.12 71.16 -104.37
N ASP A 71 -51.17 69.87 -104.00
CA ASP A 71 -51.69 68.79 -104.85
C ASP A 71 -53.11 69.09 -105.35
N TYR A 72 -53.96 69.70 -104.50
CA TYR A 72 -55.34 70.08 -104.86
C TYR A 72 -55.39 71.06 -106.05
N GLY A 73 -54.47 72.02 -106.11
CA GLY A 73 -54.42 73.00 -107.21
C GLY A 73 -53.69 72.52 -108.46
N LEU A 74 -53.08 71.33 -108.44
CA LEU A 74 -52.36 70.75 -109.58
C LEU A 74 -53.23 69.86 -110.46
N THR A 75 -54.42 69.49 -110.01
CA THR A 75 -55.35 68.64 -110.74
C THR A 75 -56.67 69.35 -111.03
N SER A 76 -57.32 68.95 -112.11
CA SER A 76 -58.68 69.38 -112.47
C SER A 76 -59.67 68.22 -112.44
N ASP A 77 -59.23 67.04 -111.98
CA ASP A 77 -60.04 65.83 -111.88
C ASP A 77 -60.85 65.81 -110.57
N GLU A 78 -62.18 65.74 -110.68
CA GLU A 78 -63.08 65.80 -109.52
C GLU A 78 -62.91 64.61 -108.56
N GLN A 79 -62.57 63.41 -109.06
CA GLN A 79 -62.29 62.26 -108.20
C GLN A 79 -60.98 62.44 -107.43
N GLN A 80 -59.96 63.02 -108.06
CA GLN A 80 -58.70 63.36 -107.39
C GLN A 80 -58.89 64.45 -106.35
N HIS A 81 -59.67 65.50 -106.64
CA HIS A 81 -60.05 66.52 -105.66
C HIS A 81 -60.72 65.90 -104.42
N LYS A 82 -61.69 65.00 -104.59
CA LYS A 82 -62.33 64.30 -103.45
C LYS A 82 -61.33 63.50 -102.62
N LYS A 83 -60.40 62.77 -103.26
CA LYS A 83 -59.34 62.01 -102.55
C LYS A 83 -58.37 62.93 -101.81
N ILE A 84 -57.98 64.04 -102.41
CA ILE A 84 -57.06 65.01 -101.79
C ILE A 84 -57.74 65.68 -100.60
N VAL A 85 -59.00 66.09 -100.70
CA VAL A 85 -59.77 66.66 -99.57
C VAL A 85 -59.91 65.67 -98.42
N GLN A 86 -60.20 64.39 -98.72
CA GLN A 86 -60.19 63.34 -97.68
C GLN A 86 -58.83 63.23 -97.00
N THR A 87 -57.74 63.34 -97.76
CA THR A 87 -56.37 63.27 -97.22
C THR A 87 -56.03 64.51 -96.39
N ILE A 88 -56.42 65.71 -96.84
CA ILE A 88 -56.31 66.97 -96.08
C ILE A 88 -57.07 66.85 -94.76
N SER A 89 -58.31 66.33 -94.78
CA SER A 89 -59.13 66.14 -93.58
C SER A 89 -58.52 65.12 -92.61
N LEU A 90 -58.01 63.99 -93.11
CA LEU A 90 -57.29 63.01 -92.29
C LEU A 90 -56.05 63.63 -91.64
N ASN A 91 -55.30 64.40 -92.43
CA ASN A 91 -54.08 65.04 -91.97
C ASN A 91 -54.37 66.15 -90.96
N ASP A 92 -55.46 66.90 -91.14
CA ASP A 92 -55.96 67.86 -90.16
C ASP A 92 -56.32 67.19 -88.83
N LYS A 93 -56.99 66.04 -88.89
CA LYS A 93 -57.26 65.22 -87.71
C LYS A 93 -55.96 64.78 -87.02
N LYS A 94 -54.94 64.38 -87.79
CA LYS A 94 -53.63 64.01 -87.25
C LYS A 94 -52.88 65.19 -86.62
N VAL A 95 -52.97 66.39 -87.20
CA VAL A 95 -52.47 67.62 -86.58
C VAL A 95 -53.20 67.87 -85.26
N ASN A 96 -54.54 67.81 -85.24
CA ASN A 96 -55.34 68.00 -84.03
C ASN A 96 -55.05 66.96 -82.94
N ASP A 97 -54.92 65.68 -83.29
CA ASP A 97 -54.62 64.61 -82.34
C ASP A 97 -53.20 64.78 -81.75
N SER A 98 -52.23 65.16 -82.58
CA SER A 98 -50.85 65.44 -82.13
C SER A 98 -50.79 66.72 -81.31
N PHE A 99 -51.60 67.73 -81.65
CA PHE A 99 -51.73 68.96 -80.89
C PHE A 99 -52.35 68.72 -79.51
N LYS A 100 -53.41 67.89 -79.41
CA LYS A 100 -53.98 67.47 -78.13
C LYS A 100 -52.97 66.73 -77.26
N ARG A 101 -52.17 65.84 -77.85
CA ARG A 101 -51.07 65.17 -77.14
C ARG A 101 -50.04 66.17 -76.63
N MET A 102 -49.65 67.15 -77.45
CA MET A 102 -48.68 68.17 -77.06
C MET A 102 -49.21 69.03 -75.90
N LYS A 103 -50.49 69.41 -75.96
CA LYS A 103 -51.17 70.16 -74.91
C LYS A 103 -51.28 69.37 -73.59
N ALA A 104 -51.52 68.06 -73.66
CA ALA A 104 -51.55 67.20 -72.48
C ALA A 104 -50.17 67.03 -71.83
N LEU A 105 -49.11 67.12 -72.63
CA LEU A 105 -47.71 66.99 -72.18
C LEU A 105 -47.07 68.35 -71.84
N ALA A 106 -47.78 69.47 -71.98
CA ALA A 106 -47.26 70.81 -71.72
C ALA A 106 -47.23 71.13 -70.22
N ASP A 107 -46.17 70.69 -69.54
CA ASP A 107 -45.95 70.83 -68.10
C ASP A 107 -45.17 72.10 -67.72
N THR A 108 -44.39 72.67 -68.64
CA THR A 108 -43.65 73.91 -68.42
C THR A 108 -44.31 75.13 -69.06
N SER A 109 -44.05 76.31 -68.48
CA SER A 109 -44.52 77.59 -69.03
C SER A 109 -44.08 77.80 -70.48
N ASP A 110 -42.89 77.34 -70.84
CA ASP A 110 -42.32 77.51 -72.18
C ASP A 110 -43.01 76.61 -73.22
N ILE A 111 -43.29 75.35 -72.86
CA ILE A 111 -44.02 74.43 -73.74
C ILE A 111 -45.47 74.90 -73.89
N GLN A 112 -46.11 75.36 -72.81
CA GLN A 112 -47.47 75.91 -72.87
C GLN A 112 -47.56 77.13 -73.78
N ALA A 113 -46.57 78.04 -73.72
CA ALA A 113 -46.48 79.18 -74.64
C ALA A 113 -46.30 78.73 -76.10
N ALA A 114 -45.49 77.69 -76.36
CA ALA A 114 -45.32 77.14 -77.70
C ALA A 114 -46.58 76.44 -78.23
N VAL A 115 -47.34 75.74 -77.37
CA VAL A 115 -48.65 75.17 -77.70
C VAL A 115 -49.62 76.27 -78.14
N TYR A 116 -49.70 77.36 -77.38
CA TYR A 116 -50.61 78.47 -77.70
C TYR A 116 -50.23 79.19 -79.01
N ASP A 117 -48.94 79.46 -79.23
CA ASP A 117 -48.49 80.09 -80.48
C ASP A 117 -48.73 79.17 -81.70
N PHE A 118 -48.55 77.86 -81.56
CA PHE A 118 -48.89 76.90 -82.61
C PHE A 118 -50.40 76.88 -82.91
N GLU A 119 -51.26 76.81 -81.88
CA GLU A 119 -52.73 76.80 -82.02
C GLU A 119 -53.21 77.99 -82.85
N ARG A 120 -52.76 79.20 -82.48
CA ARG A 120 -53.13 80.43 -83.15
C ARG A 120 -52.69 80.43 -84.62
N ARG A 121 -51.44 80.07 -84.91
CA ARG A 121 -50.88 80.09 -86.26
C ARG A 121 -51.48 79.02 -87.16
N ILE A 122 -51.72 77.81 -86.64
CA ILE A 122 -52.29 76.73 -87.45
C ILE A 122 -53.74 77.02 -87.82
N ASP A 123 -54.52 77.65 -86.93
CA ASP A 123 -55.89 78.06 -87.23
C ASP A 123 -55.95 79.21 -88.24
N GLU A 124 -55.06 80.20 -88.13
CA GLU A 124 -54.88 81.23 -89.17
C GLU A 124 -54.52 80.60 -90.53
N TYR A 125 -53.61 79.61 -90.53
CA TYR A 125 -53.18 78.92 -91.75
C TYR A 125 -54.29 78.05 -92.38
N ARG A 126 -55.11 77.38 -91.55
CA ARG A 126 -56.29 76.63 -91.99
C ARG A 126 -57.29 77.52 -92.73
N ALA A 127 -57.53 78.73 -92.21
CA ALA A 127 -58.42 79.69 -92.86
C ALA A 127 -57.89 80.10 -94.24
N MET A 128 -56.58 80.35 -94.36
CA MET A 128 -55.94 80.63 -95.67
C MET A 128 -56.05 79.44 -96.62
N GLN A 129 -55.88 78.21 -96.13
CA GLN A 129 -55.99 77.00 -96.94
C GLN A 129 -57.41 76.75 -97.44
N GLN A 130 -58.43 76.99 -96.61
CA GLN A 130 -59.83 76.92 -97.06
C GLN A 130 -60.12 77.97 -98.12
N ASN A 131 -59.58 79.18 -97.98
CA ASN A 131 -59.69 80.22 -99.01
C ASN A 131 -59.04 79.78 -100.32
N TYR A 132 -57.84 79.18 -100.26
CA TYR A 132 -57.15 78.62 -101.42
C TYR A 132 -57.98 77.54 -102.13
N ILE A 133 -58.52 76.57 -101.38
CA ILE A 133 -59.37 75.50 -101.93
C ILE A 133 -60.60 76.12 -102.62
N ARG A 134 -61.26 77.09 -101.98
CA ARG A 134 -62.42 77.80 -102.54
C ARG A 134 -62.09 78.54 -103.84
N LEU A 135 -60.91 79.17 -103.94
CA LEU A 135 -60.47 79.83 -105.18
C LEU A 135 -60.26 78.83 -106.32
N ILE A 136 -59.69 77.65 -106.02
CA ILE A 136 -59.54 76.56 -107.00
C ILE A 136 -60.92 76.07 -107.46
N ASP A 137 -61.85 75.82 -106.53
CA ASP A 137 -63.20 75.33 -106.84
C ASP A 137 -64.04 76.32 -107.68
N GLN A 138 -63.81 77.63 -107.49
CA GLN A 138 -64.46 78.69 -108.26
C GLN A 138 -63.80 78.95 -109.63
N GLY A 139 -62.72 78.23 -109.96
CA GLY A 139 -61.98 78.38 -111.22
C GLY A 139 -60.99 79.55 -111.25
N HIS A 140 -60.78 80.26 -110.14
CA HIS A 140 -59.83 81.37 -110.00
C HIS A 140 -58.39 80.88 -109.76
N ILE A 141 -57.85 80.09 -110.69
CA ILE A 141 -56.57 79.37 -110.52
C ILE A 141 -55.37 80.32 -110.33
N ASP A 142 -55.32 81.44 -111.04
CA ASP A 142 -54.20 82.39 -110.92
C ASP A 142 -54.21 83.16 -109.59
N GLU A 143 -55.38 83.41 -109.01
CA GLU A 143 -55.52 84.00 -107.68
C GLU A 143 -55.11 82.98 -106.60
N ALA A 144 -55.56 81.73 -106.73
CA ALA A 144 -55.14 80.64 -105.84
C ALA A 144 -53.61 80.43 -105.87
N ARG A 145 -53.00 80.46 -107.06
CA ARG A 145 -51.54 80.34 -107.21
C ARG A 145 -50.80 81.50 -106.54
N ARG A 146 -51.30 82.73 -106.66
CA ARG A 146 -50.74 83.89 -105.95
C ARG A 146 -50.86 83.72 -104.43
N GLU A 147 -51.99 83.23 -103.93
CA GLU A 147 -52.23 82.98 -102.50
C GLU A 147 -51.23 81.95 -101.93
N MET A 148 -51.06 80.82 -102.61
CA MET A 148 -50.20 79.70 -102.17
C MET A 148 -48.70 80.00 -102.25
N LEU A 149 -48.27 80.74 -103.29
CA LEU A 149 -46.87 81.09 -103.50
C LEU A 149 -46.45 82.38 -102.79
N GLY A 150 -47.40 83.21 -102.37
CA GLY A 150 -47.15 84.47 -101.65
C GLY A 150 -47.63 84.42 -100.20
N PRO A 151 -48.86 84.91 -99.90
CA PRO A 151 -49.38 85.09 -98.54
C PRO A 151 -49.28 83.87 -97.61
N MET A 152 -49.44 82.65 -98.13
CA MET A 152 -49.39 81.42 -97.32
C MET A 152 -47.96 80.98 -96.95
N LEU A 153 -46.93 81.44 -97.65
CA LEU A 153 -45.58 80.86 -97.52
C LEU A 153 -44.89 81.25 -96.20
N ALA A 154 -44.97 82.52 -95.81
CA ALA A 154 -44.34 83.02 -94.58
C ALA A 154 -45.02 82.50 -93.29
N PRO A 155 -46.37 82.50 -93.16
CA PRO A 155 -47.05 81.92 -92.00
C PRO A 155 -46.74 80.43 -91.82
N PHE A 156 -46.70 79.66 -92.92
CA PHE A 156 -46.34 78.24 -92.85
C PHE A 156 -44.91 78.00 -92.35
N ASN A 157 -43.93 78.72 -92.93
CA ASN A 157 -42.54 78.59 -92.51
C ASN A 157 -42.39 78.94 -91.02
N ALA A 158 -43.08 79.98 -90.54
CA ALA A 158 -43.08 80.35 -89.13
C ALA A 158 -43.60 79.22 -88.21
N ILE A 159 -44.61 78.46 -88.63
CA ILE A 159 -45.11 77.30 -87.87
C ILE A 159 -44.05 76.19 -87.82
N VAL A 160 -43.49 75.83 -88.97
CA VAL A 160 -42.50 74.74 -89.08
C VAL A 160 -41.20 75.10 -88.34
N ASP A 161 -40.75 76.35 -88.46
CA ASP A 161 -39.56 76.85 -87.76
C ASP A 161 -39.76 76.85 -86.25
N ARG A 162 -40.96 77.24 -85.77
CA ARG A 162 -41.27 77.21 -84.34
C ARG A 162 -41.31 75.79 -83.78
N LEU A 163 -41.93 74.85 -84.51
CA LEU A 163 -41.90 73.44 -84.14
C LEU A 163 -40.49 72.85 -84.16
N THR A 164 -39.65 73.28 -85.11
CA THR A 164 -38.25 72.86 -85.20
C THR A 164 -37.43 73.42 -84.05
N GLN A 165 -37.61 74.70 -83.71
CA GLN A 165 -36.97 75.31 -82.56
C GLN A 165 -37.36 74.60 -81.26
N LEU A 166 -38.65 74.35 -81.05
CA LEU A 166 -39.12 73.61 -79.88
C LEU A 166 -38.52 72.20 -79.80
N GLN A 167 -38.39 71.50 -80.93
CA GLN A 167 -37.75 70.18 -80.95
C GLN A 167 -36.28 70.27 -80.50
N ASN A 168 -35.53 71.26 -80.99
CA ASN A 168 -34.14 71.46 -80.61
C ASN A 168 -33.98 71.82 -79.13
N ASP A 169 -34.86 72.68 -78.61
CA ASP A 169 -34.86 73.08 -77.19
C ASP A 169 -35.11 71.84 -76.29
N LEU A 170 -36.05 70.98 -76.68
CA LEU A 170 -36.34 69.73 -75.97
C LEU A 170 -35.18 68.73 -76.03
N GLU A 171 -34.46 68.65 -77.14
CA GLU A 171 -33.27 67.81 -77.28
C GLU A 171 -32.12 68.31 -76.39
N GLN A 172 -31.91 69.62 -76.31
CA GLN A 172 -30.93 70.21 -75.40
C GLN A 172 -31.30 69.98 -73.94
N GLU A 173 -32.57 70.17 -73.56
CA GLU A 173 -33.06 69.89 -72.21
C GLU A 173 -32.83 68.42 -71.83
N ALA A 174 -33.16 67.47 -72.72
CA ALA A 174 -32.93 66.06 -72.49
C ALA A 174 -31.44 65.72 -72.29
N ASN A 175 -30.55 66.33 -73.08
CA ASN A 175 -29.10 66.13 -72.94
C ASN A 175 -28.54 66.73 -71.65
N LEU A 176 -29.00 67.91 -71.22
CA LEU A 176 -28.60 68.52 -69.95
C LEU A 176 -29.04 67.66 -68.76
N ILE A 177 -30.27 67.15 -68.78
CA ILE A 177 -30.75 66.30 -67.69
C ILE A 177 -29.97 64.97 -67.66
N LYS A 178 -29.67 64.39 -68.84
CA LYS A 178 -28.83 63.20 -68.94
C LYS A 178 -27.44 63.43 -68.33
N GLN A 179 -26.78 64.56 -68.63
CA GLN A 179 -25.46 64.89 -68.08
C GLN A 179 -25.49 65.10 -66.56
N ASN A 180 -26.44 65.90 -66.05
CA ASN A 180 -26.58 66.13 -64.61
C ASN A 180 -26.88 64.84 -63.84
N LYS A 181 -27.70 63.95 -64.40
CA LYS A 181 -28.03 62.67 -63.77
C LYS A 181 -26.94 61.63 -63.86
N GLN A 182 -26.09 61.67 -64.89
CA GLN A 182 -24.91 60.82 -64.98
C GLN A 182 -23.92 61.14 -63.84
N ALA A 183 -23.70 62.42 -63.54
CA ALA A 183 -22.83 62.84 -62.43
C ALA A 183 -23.38 62.39 -61.05
N ASP A 184 -24.69 62.50 -60.84
CA ASP A 184 -25.34 62.00 -59.61
C ASP A 184 -25.13 60.48 -59.42
N ILE A 185 -25.22 59.70 -60.50
CA ILE A 185 -24.98 58.25 -60.49
C ILE A 185 -23.53 57.93 -60.14
N GLU A 186 -22.57 58.63 -60.75
CA GLU A 186 -21.15 58.43 -60.48
C GLU A 186 -20.79 58.75 -59.02
N HIS A 187 -21.31 59.84 -58.47
CA HIS A 187 -21.13 60.17 -57.05
C HIS A 187 -21.77 59.13 -56.12
N ALA A 188 -22.98 58.66 -56.44
CA ALA A 188 -23.64 57.62 -55.66
C ALA A 188 -22.85 56.30 -55.66
N LEU A 189 -22.27 55.92 -56.81
CA LEU A 189 -21.40 54.74 -56.93
C LEU A 189 -20.10 54.90 -56.13
N GLN A 190 -19.42 56.05 -56.23
CA GLN A 190 -18.18 56.32 -55.49
C GLN A 190 -18.39 56.24 -53.96
N TRP A 191 -19.43 56.89 -53.43
CA TRP A 191 -19.74 56.83 -51.99
C TRP A 191 -20.12 55.43 -51.54
N SER A 192 -20.82 54.66 -52.38
CA SER A 192 -21.15 53.26 -52.10
C SER A 192 -19.89 52.38 -52.00
N VAL A 193 -18.92 52.57 -52.89
CA VAL A 193 -17.63 51.85 -52.86
C VAL A 193 -16.81 52.23 -51.63
N ILE A 194 -16.77 53.51 -51.26
CA ILE A 194 -16.07 53.98 -50.05
C ILE A 194 -16.71 53.36 -48.79
N ALA A 195 -18.04 53.42 -48.67
CA ALA A 195 -18.76 52.83 -47.54
C ALA A 195 -18.51 51.33 -47.42
N ALA A 196 -18.56 50.58 -48.53
CA ALA A 196 -18.23 49.16 -48.54
C ALA A 196 -16.79 48.88 -48.11
N SER A 197 -15.83 49.66 -48.61
CA SER A 197 -14.40 49.52 -48.27
C SER A 197 -14.14 49.74 -46.78
N VAL A 198 -14.75 50.76 -46.18
CA VAL A 198 -14.64 51.05 -44.74
C VAL A 198 -15.18 49.89 -43.90
N VAL A 199 -16.34 49.34 -44.27
CA VAL A 199 -16.92 48.18 -43.58
C VAL A 199 -15.98 46.98 -43.65
N VAL A 200 -15.42 46.66 -44.83
CA VAL A 200 -14.47 45.55 -44.99
C VAL A 200 -13.22 45.75 -44.11
N ILE A 201 -12.64 46.94 -44.11
CA ILE A 201 -11.44 47.25 -43.29
C ILE A 201 -11.74 47.05 -41.80
N LEU A 202 -12.89 47.52 -41.31
CA LEU A 202 -13.29 47.35 -39.92
C LEU A 202 -13.49 45.88 -39.55
N LEU A 203 -14.11 45.09 -40.43
CA LEU A 203 -14.30 43.64 -40.22
C LEU A 203 -12.97 42.90 -40.14
N VAL A 204 -12.02 43.21 -41.03
CA VAL A 204 -10.68 42.60 -41.02
C VAL A 204 -9.93 43.00 -39.76
N ALA A 205 -9.93 44.28 -39.39
CA ALA A 205 -9.25 44.76 -38.18
C ALA A 205 -9.81 44.12 -36.90
N PHE A 206 -11.14 44.02 -36.78
CA PHE A 206 -11.78 43.39 -35.62
C PHE A 206 -11.53 41.88 -35.58
N SER A 207 -11.59 41.20 -36.73
CA SER A 207 -11.26 39.78 -36.85
C SER A 207 -9.82 39.48 -36.45
N TYR A 208 -8.87 40.30 -36.91
CA TYR A 208 -7.46 40.20 -36.51
C TYR A 208 -7.28 40.41 -34.99
N TYR A 209 -7.96 41.41 -34.41
CA TYR A 209 -7.93 41.67 -32.97
C TYR A 209 -8.49 40.49 -32.15
N THR A 210 -9.64 39.93 -32.54
CA THR A 210 -10.22 38.74 -31.90
C THR A 210 -9.28 37.54 -32.03
N ALA A 211 -8.75 37.27 -33.23
CA ALA A 211 -7.82 36.15 -33.46
C ALA A 211 -6.58 36.25 -32.56
N LYS A 212 -5.96 37.43 -32.46
CA LYS A 212 -4.80 37.67 -31.60
C LYS A 212 -5.13 37.48 -30.11
N ARG A 213 -6.35 37.83 -29.68
CA ARG A 213 -6.83 37.64 -28.30
C ARG A 213 -7.16 36.19 -27.94
N VAL A 214 -7.50 35.35 -28.92
CA VAL A 214 -7.87 33.95 -28.68
C VAL A 214 -6.69 33.02 -28.92
N LEU A 215 -6.05 33.10 -30.09
CA LEU A 215 -5.04 32.13 -30.52
C LEU A 215 -3.75 32.22 -29.72
N ASN A 216 -3.32 33.42 -29.33
CA ASN A 216 -2.06 33.58 -28.58
C ASN A 216 -2.10 32.94 -27.18
N PRO A 217 -3.06 33.27 -26.28
CA PRO A 217 -3.14 32.62 -24.98
C PRO A 217 -3.43 31.13 -25.08
N LEU A 218 -4.24 30.70 -26.06
CA LEU A 218 -4.49 29.28 -26.32
C LEU A 218 -3.21 28.52 -26.69
N ASN A 219 -2.39 29.06 -27.60
CA ASN A 219 -1.12 28.45 -28.00
C ASN A 219 -0.11 28.41 -26.85
N ARG A 220 -0.09 29.45 -26.00
CA ARG A 220 0.75 29.46 -24.78
C ARG A 220 0.33 28.37 -23.80
N LEU A 221 -0.97 28.28 -23.50
CA LEU A 221 -1.50 27.24 -22.62
C LEU A 221 -1.23 25.84 -23.19
N LYS A 222 -1.43 25.63 -24.50
CA LYS A 222 -1.11 24.36 -25.19
C LYS A 222 0.37 24.01 -25.11
N ALA A 223 1.26 24.96 -25.37
CA ALA A 223 2.70 24.74 -25.28
C ALA A 223 3.11 24.33 -23.87
N HIS A 224 2.55 25.00 -22.85
CA HIS A 224 2.85 24.70 -21.46
C HIS A 224 2.27 23.35 -21.00
N MET A 225 1.05 23.03 -21.43
CA MET A 225 0.45 21.70 -21.25
C MET A 225 1.34 20.60 -21.86
N SER A 226 1.95 20.84 -23.02
CA SER A 226 2.88 19.90 -23.63
C SER A 226 4.17 19.73 -22.82
N VAL A 227 4.71 20.82 -22.25
CA VAL A 227 5.91 20.78 -21.40
C VAL A 227 5.65 19.97 -20.12
N VAL A 228 4.54 20.24 -19.45
CA VAL A 228 4.11 19.47 -18.26
C VAL A 228 3.79 18.02 -18.62
N GLY A 229 3.17 17.77 -19.78
CA GLY A 229 2.91 16.42 -20.29
C GLY A 229 4.16 15.61 -20.64
N GLN A 230 5.29 16.28 -20.88
CA GLN A 230 6.61 15.65 -21.05
C GLN A 230 7.33 15.42 -19.71
N GLY A 231 6.66 15.67 -18.59
CA GLY A 231 7.21 15.43 -17.24
C GLY A 231 7.92 16.63 -16.62
N GLN A 232 7.96 17.80 -17.27
CA GLN A 232 8.64 18.98 -16.74
C GLN A 232 7.72 19.79 -15.80
N LEU A 233 7.67 19.41 -14.53
CA LEU A 233 6.72 19.95 -13.55
C LEU A 233 7.17 21.27 -12.91
N HIS A 234 8.43 21.68 -13.05
CA HIS A 234 8.91 23.00 -12.57
C HIS A 234 8.53 24.17 -13.49
N ALA A 235 8.07 23.91 -14.71
CA ALA A 235 7.80 24.96 -15.69
C ALA A 235 6.67 25.87 -15.21
N SER A 236 6.93 27.16 -14.98
CA SER A 236 5.90 28.08 -14.46
C SER A 236 5.12 28.76 -15.58
N LEU A 237 3.78 28.67 -15.54
CA LEU A 237 2.92 29.49 -16.40
C LEU A 237 2.66 30.83 -15.71
N ALA A 238 3.33 31.89 -16.18
CA ALA A 238 3.19 33.21 -15.57
C ALA A 238 1.75 33.73 -15.72
N LYS A 239 1.07 33.96 -14.59
CA LYS A 239 -0.30 34.49 -14.57
C LYS A 239 -0.45 35.82 -15.33
N ASN A 240 0.63 36.61 -15.39
CA ASN A 240 0.69 37.89 -16.09
C ASN A 240 0.62 37.76 -17.62
N ASP A 241 0.81 36.57 -18.18
CA ASP A 241 0.69 36.29 -19.61
C ASP A 241 -0.77 36.14 -20.07
N PHE A 242 -1.71 36.08 -19.13
CA PHE A 242 -3.12 35.87 -19.38
C PHE A 242 -3.95 37.06 -18.90
N TYR A 243 -5.06 37.30 -19.58
CA TYR A 243 -6.06 38.27 -19.17
C TYR A 243 -6.95 37.69 -18.06
N ASN A 244 -7.72 38.53 -17.37
CA ASN A 244 -8.66 38.06 -16.35
C ASN A 244 -9.98 37.63 -16.99
N ASP A 245 -9.89 36.66 -17.90
CA ASP A 245 -10.97 36.08 -18.69
C ASP A 245 -10.95 34.54 -18.60
N GLU A 246 -11.69 33.86 -19.47
CA GLU A 246 -11.80 32.40 -19.47
C GLU A 246 -10.43 31.70 -19.61
N PHE A 247 -9.46 32.26 -20.34
CA PHE A 247 -8.13 31.66 -20.44
C PHE A 247 -7.27 31.92 -19.19
N GLY A 248 -7.42 33.06 -18.52
CA GLY A 248 -6.78 33.30 -17.23
C GLY A 248 -7.27 32.36 -16.13
N GLN A 249 -8.56 32.05 -16.13
CA GLN A 249 -9.14 31.04 -15.23
C GLN A 249 -8.62 29.64 -15.58
N ALA A 250 -8.58 29.27 -16.86
CA ALA A 250 -8.02 28.00 -17.32
C ALA A 250 -6.52 27.86 -16.96
N ALA A 251 -5.73 28.91 -17.13
CA ALA A 251 -4.32 28.94 -16.74
C ALA A 251 -4.14 28.78 -15.21
N THR A 252 -5.00 29.42 -14.41
CA THR A 252 -4.98 29.29 -12.95
C THR A 252 -5.33 27.86 -12.51
N ALA A 253 -6.39 27.28 -13.08
CA ALA A 253 -6.78 25.89 -12.80
C ALA A 253 -5.70 24.89 -13.22
N PHE A 254 -5.06 25.13 -14.38
CA PHE A 254 -3.94 24.33 -14.85
C PHE A 254 -2.72 24.41 -13.92
N ASN A 255 -2.35 25.61 -13.45
CA ASN A 255 -1.28 25.78 -12.46
C ASN A 255 -1.56 25.04 -11.15
N SER A 256 -2.80 25.10 -10.64
CA SER A 256 -3.18 24.35 -9.44
C SER A 256 -3.06 22.83 -9.66
N MET A 257 -3.50 22.33 -10.82
CA MET A 257 -3.34 20.92 -11.20
C MET A 257 -1.87 20.52 -11.26
N GLN A 258 -1.03 21.33 -11.91
CA GLN A 258 0.40 21.12 -12.00
C GLN A 258 1.08 21.10 -10.62
N GLN A 259 0.73 22.04 -9.73
CA GLN A 259 1.29 22.07 -8.37
C GLN A 259 0.88 20.84 -7.56
N ASN A 260 -0.37 20.39 -7.68
CA ASN A 260 -0.83 19.17 -7.03
C ASN A 260 -0.09 17.93 -7.57
N LEU A 261 0.15 17.87 -8.88
CA LEU A 261 0.93 16.81 -9.51
C LEU A 261 2.40 16.84 -9.04
N LEU A 262 3.02 18.03 -8.95
CA LEU A 262 4.37 18.19 -8.41
C LEU A 262 4.46 17.64 -6.98
N ASN A 263 3.55 18.08 -6.10
CA ASN A 263 3.51 17.62 -4.71
C ASN A 263 3.29 16.11 -4.62
N LEU A 264 2.42 15.54 -5.47
CA LEU A 264 2.21 14.10 -5.54
C LEU A 264 3.52 13.38 -5.93
N ILE A 265 4.22 13.83 -6.96
CA ILE A 265 5.46 13.19 -7.39
C ILE A 265 6.55 13.31 -6.30
N ILE A 266 6.66 14.45 -5.60
CA ILE A 266 7.58 14.60 -4.45
C ILE A 266 7.25 13.55 -3.37
N ALA A 267 5.99 13.47 -2.95
CA ALA A 267 5.56 12.52 -1.92
C ALA A 267 5.80 11.06 -2.32
N VAL A 268 5.62 10.72 -3.60
CA VAL A 268 5.93 9.37 -4.10
C VAL A 268 7.45 9.13 -4.12
N LYS A 269 8.29 10.11 -4.51
CA LYS A 269 9.77 9.98 -4.42
C LYS A 269 10.22 9.71 -2.99
N GLU A 270 9.70 10.46 -2.02
CA GLU A 270 10.01 10.26 -0.60
C GLU A 270 9.56 8.88 -0.10
N SER A 271 8.36 8.44 -0.50
CA SER A 271 7.83 7.12 -0.13
C SER A 271 8.66 5.97 -0.71
N VAL A 272 9.11 6.11 -1.97
CA VAL A 272 10.00 5.14 -2.65
C VAL A 272 11.37 5.09 -1.96
N HIS A 273 11.93 6.23 -1.57
CA HIS A 273 13.18 6.26 -0.83
C HIS A 273 13.05 5.63 0.56
N SER A 274 11.94 5.86 1.26
CA SER A 274 11.66 5.18 2.53
C SER A 274 11.52 3.66 2.35
N LEU A 275 10.92 3.23 1.24
CA LEU A 275 10.76 1.81 0.92
C LEU A 275 12.12 1.12 0.69
N ASP A 276 13.09 1.80 0.05
CA ASP A 276 14.46 1.28 -0.07
C ASP A 276 15.10 1.05 1.30
N LEU A 277 15.07 2.06 2.18
CA LEU A 277 15.71 1.99 3.49
C LEU A 277 15.12 0.85 4.34
N VAL A 278 13.79 0.72 4.33
CA VAL A 278 13.10 -0.38 5.02
C VAL A 278 13.46 -1.73 4.42
N SER A 279 13.64 -1.80 3.10
CA SER A 279 14.04 -3.03 2.42
C SER A 279 15.46 -3.44 2.80
N GLU A 280 16.42 -2.50 2.83
CA GLU A 280 17.80 -2.76 3.29
C GLU A 280 17.84 -3.24 4.74
N GLU A 281 17.07 -2.59 5.63
CA GLU A 281 16.95 -3.01 7.03
C GLU A 281 16.36 -4.42 7.14
N LEU A 282 15.34 -4.74 6.33
CA LEU A 282 14.74 -6.07 6.27
C LEU A 282 15.76 -7.12 5.83
N ALA A 283 16.57 -6.84 4.80
CA ALA A 283 17.61 -7.75 4.34
C ALA A 283 18.64 -8.05 5.45
N ALA A 284 19.08 -7.02 6.18
CA ALA A 284 20.01 -7.19 7.30
C ALA A 284 19.40 -8.04 8.43
N LYS A 285 18.11 -7.84 8.75
CA LYS A 285 17.40 -8.64 9.77
C LYS A 285 17.23 -10.10 9.35
N VAL A 286 16.94 -10.36 8.08
CA VAL A 286 16.82 -11.71 7.53
C VAL A 286 18.18 -12.44 7.59
N ALA A 287 19.26 -11.78 7.19
CA ALA A 287 20.61 -12.34 7.29
C ALA A 287 20.99 -12.66 8.76
N HIS A 288 20.68 -11.75 9.69
CA HIS A 288 20.88 -12.00 11.12
C HIS A 288 20.05 -13.20 11.60
N THR A 289 18.80 -13.32 11.14
CA THR A 289 17.90 -14.44 11.51
C THR A 289 18.49 -15.77 11.04
N GLN A 290 19.02 -15.84 9.82
CA GLN A 290 19.71 -17.03 9.30
C GLN A 290 20.91 -17.41 10.17
N GLN A 291 21.75 -16.44 10.52
CA GLN A 291 22.89 -16.68 11.41
C GLN A 291 22.46 -17.17 12.81
N SER A 292 21.37 -16.63 13.36
CA SER A 292 20.83 -17.10 14.64
C SER A 292 20.29 -18.52 14.55
N VAL A 293 19.63 -18.90 13.45
CA VAL A 293 19.15 -20.28 13.21
C VAL A 293 20.33 -21.25 13.12
N ASP A 294 21.42 -20.87 12.43
CA ASP A 294 22.62 -21.71 12.35
C ASP A 294 23.28 -21.91 13.72
N ALA A 295 23.38 -20.86 14.53
CA ALA A 295 23.87 -20.97 15.91
C ALA A 295 22.96 -21.87 16.76
N GLN A 296 21.65 -21.72 16.62
CA GLN A 296 20.66 -22.53 17.34
C GLN A 296 20.76 -24.02 16.97
N LYS A 297 21.04 -24.36 15.71
CA LYS A 297 21.29 -25.76 15.28
C LYS A 297 22.49 -26.37 16.00
N ILE A 298 23.57 -25.60 16.16
CA ILE A 298 24.76 -26.08 16.89
C ILE A 298 24.43 -26.33 18.37
N GLU A 299 23.67 -25.43 19.00
CA GLU A 299 23.23 -25.61 20.38
C GLU A 299 22.31 -26.84 20.54
N ILE A 300 21.40 -27.05 19.59
CA ILE A 300 20.54 -28.25 19.53
C ILE A 300 21.39 -29.52 19.49
N ASP A 301 22.40 -29.59 18.62
CA ASP A 301 23.28 -30.76 18.50
C ASP A 301 24.03 -31.02 19.82
N GLN A 302 24.47 -29.98 20.51
CA GLN A 302 25.10 -30.09 21.83
C GLN A 302 24.15 -30.63 22.89
N ILE A 303 22.88 -30.17 22.90
CA ILE A 303 21.88 -30.67 23.85
C ILE A 303 21.55 -32.14 23.56
N VAL A 304 21.46 -32.54 22.29
CA VAL A 304 21.26 -33.95 21.91
C VAL A 304 22.41 -34.81 22.43
N ALA A 305 23.66 -34.39 22.21
CA ALA A 305 24.83 -35.10 22.71
C ALA A 305 24.84 -35.22 24.24
N ALA A 306 24.55 -34.13 24.96
CA ALA A 306 24.45 -34.12 26.41
C ALA A 306 23.31 -35.02 26.93
N SER A 307 22.17 -35.04 26.24
CA SER A 307 21.04 -35.91 26.59
C SER A 307 21.35 -37.39 26.37
N GLN A 308 22.15 -37.72 25.36
CA GLN A 308 22.63 -39.08 25.13
C GLN A 308 23.59 -39.51 26.24
N GLU A 309 24.55 -38.65 26.61
CA GLU A 309 25.47 -38.89 27.72
C GLU A 309 24.74 -39.04 29.06
N LEU A 310 23.71 -38.23 29.31
CA LEU A 310 22.84 -38.37 30.48
C LEU A 310 22.12 -39.72 30.53
N THR A 311 21.65 -40.21 29.37
CA THR A 311 20.98 -41.51 29.28
C THR A 311 21.94 -42.65 29.61
N GLU A 312 23.16 -42.60 29.06
CA GLU A 312 24.21 -43.58 29.33
C GLU A 312 24.65 -43.56 30.81
N ASN A 313 24.84 -42.37 31.37
CA ASN A 313 25.17 -42.21 32.79
C ASN A 313 24.05 -42.72 33.70
N THR A 314 22.79 -42.50 33.35
CA THR A 314 21.65 -43.01 34.13
C THR A 314 21.61 -44.54 34.10
N GLN A 315 21.84 -45.17 32.94
CA GLN A 315 21.95 -46.63 32.85
C GLN A 315 23.13 -47.18 33.66
N PHE A 316 24.26 -46.48 33.68
CA PHE A 316 25.39 -46.84 34.50
C PHE A 316 25.07 -46.74 36.00
N ILE A 317 24.39 -45.68 36.44
CA ILE A 317 23.94 -45.53 37.83
C ILE A 317 23.01 -46.69 38.23
N ASP A 318 22.07 -47.08 37.37
CA ASP A 318 21.19 -48.23 37.63
C ASP A 318 21.98 -49.53 37.84
N GLN A 319 22.97 -49.79 36.98
CA GLN A 319 23.82 -50.97 37.11
C GLN A 319 24.61 -50.97 38.43
N VAL A 320 25.20 -49.83 38.79
CA VAL A 320 25.98 -49.68 40.03
C VAL A 320 25.07 -49.81 41.26
N THR A 321 23.88 -49.24 41.22
CA THR A 321 22.89 -49.31 42.30
C THR A 321 22.40 -50.73 42.51
N GLN A 322 22.15 -51.48 41.42
CA GLN A 322 21.78 -52.89 41.50
C GLN A 322 22.91 -53.73 42.13
N GLN A 323 24.16 -53.49 41.73
CA GLN A 323 25.31 -54.17 42.33
C GLN A 323 25.50 -53.81 43.82
N ALA A 324 25.29 -52.54 44.19
CA ALA A 324 25.35 -52.09 45.58
C ALA A 324 24.29 -52.78 46.44
N SER A 325 23.05 -52.88 45.94
CA SER A 325 21.95 -53.57 46.63
C SER A 325 22.25 -55.05 46.82
N GLU A 326 22.81 -55.73 45.80
CA GLU A 326 23.23 -57.12 45.91
C GLU A 326 24.33 -57.32 46.96
N LYS A 327 25.35 -56.46 46.96
CA LYS A 327 26.45 -56.49 47.94
C LYS A 327 25.96 -56.22 49.37
N SER A 328 25.05 -55.28 49.54
CA SER A 328 24.40 -54.99 50.84
C SER A 328 23.57 -56.17 51.32
N GLY A 329 22.82 -56.82 50.42
CA GLY A 329 22.10 -58.06 50.72
C GLY A 329 23.02 -59.19 51.19
N MET A 330 24.15 -59.39 50.51
CA MET A 330 25.18 -60.36 50.92
C MET A 330 25.79 -60.02 52.28
N ALA A 331 26.12 -58.74 52.53
CA ALA A 331 26.68 -58.28 53.80
C ALA A 331 25.70 -58.50 54.96
N LYS A 332 24.42 -58.18 54.75
CA LYS A 332 23.33 -58.45 55.71
C LYS A 332 23.25 -59.93 56.04
N GLN A 333 23.21 -60.80 55.02
CA GLN A 333 23.16 -62.25 55.23
C GLN A 333 24.36 -62.76 56.02
N GLN A 334 25.57 -62.30 55.68
CA GLN A 334 26.79 -62.71 56.38
C GLN A 334 26.81 -62.21 57.84
N ALA A 335 26.32 -61.00 58.10
CA ALA A 335 26.22 -60.45 59.44
C ALA A 335 25.19 -61.22 60.29
N GLN A 336 24.04 -61.61 59.72
CA GLN A 336 23.06 -62.47 60.39
C GLN A 336 23.61 -63.87 60.74
N ILE A 337 24.43 -64.44 59.86
CA ILE A 337 25.15 -65.69 60.16
C ILE A 337 26.14 -65.48 61.32
N GLY A 338 26.86 -64.35 61.32
CA GLY A 338 27.77 -63.95 62.40
C GLY A 338 27.05 -63.79 63.75
N GLU A 339 25.92 -63.06 63.76
CA GLU A 339 25.07 -62.86 64.93
C GLU A 339 24.61 -64.20 65.52
N LYS A 340 24.14 -65.14 64.68
CA LYS A 340 23.76 -66.49 65.13
C LYS A 340 24.94 -67.27 65.72
N SER A 341 26.13 -67.10 65.17
CA SER A 341 27.36 -67.70 65.70
C SER A 341 27.75 -67.13 67.07
N ILE A 342 27.59 -65.82 67.26
CA ILE A 342 27.80 -65.15 68.54
C ILE A 342 26.81 -65.63 69.58
N VAL A 343 25.51 -65.71 69.28
CA VAL A 343 24.50 -66.24 70.21
C VAL A 343 24.85 -67.65 70.69
N ASN A 344 25.31 -68.52 69.79
CA ASN A 344 25.81 -69.84 70.16
C ASN A 344 27.07 -69.79 71.03
N SER A 345 27.96 -68.83 70.78
CA SER A 345 29.21 -68.65 71.53
C SER A 345 28.95 -68.13 72.95
N ILE A 346 27.98 -67.23 73.12
CA ILE A 346 27.49 -66.76 74.43
C ILE A 346 27.01 -67.97 75.23
N SER A 347 26.08 -68.76 74.67
CA SER A 347 25.52 -69.94 75.36
C SER A 347 26.60 -70.96 75.76
N ARG A 348 27.60 -71.20 74.89
CA ARG A 348 28.73 -72.09 75.21
C ARG A 348 29.62 -71.53 76.32
N THR A 349 29.86 -70.22 76.33
CA THR A 349 30.70 -69.53 77.32
C THR A 349 30.01 -69.51 78.69
N GLU A 350 28.70 -69.27 78.72
CA GLU A 350 27.87 -69.39 79.94
C GLU A 350 27.89 -70.81 80.51
N ASN A 351 27.77 -71.83 79.64
CA ASN A 351 27.87 -73.22 80.07
C ASN A 351 29.28 -73.54 80.64
N MET A 352 30.34 -73.02 80.01
CA MET A 352 31.70 -73.16 80.51
C MET A 352 31.91 -72.48 81.87
N SER A 353 31.29 -71.31 82.08
CA SER A 353 31.27 -70.63 83.39
C SER A 353 30.68 -71.52 84.47
N LEU A 354 29.56 -72.18 84.16
CA LEU A 354 28.87 -73.09 85.08
C LEU A 354 29.72 -74.33 85.40
N LEU A 355 30.36 -74.95 84.39
CA LEU A 355 31.25 -76.10 84.59
C LEU A 355 32.49 -75.76 85.42
N ILE A 356 33.11 -74.59 85.20
CA ILE A 356 34.23 -74.10 86.02
C ILE A 356 33.78 -73.87 87.47
N GLY A 357 32.59 -73.28 87.67
CA GLY A 357 32.00 -73.09 88.99
C GLY A 357 31.81 -74.42 89.73
N GLN A 358 31.21 -75.41 89.07
CA GLN A 358 31.03 -76.77 89.62
C GLN A 358 32.37 -77.45 89.92
N THR A 359 33.37 -77.28 89.05
CA THR A 359 34.72 -77.83 89.28
C THR A 359 35.38 -77.18 90.51
N GLY A 360 35.16 -75.88 90.71
CA GLY A 360 35.58 -75.14 91.90
C GLY A 360 34.97 -75.73 93.18
N GLU A 361 33.67 -76.05 93.19
CA GLU A 361 33.00 -76.70 94.34
C GLU A 361 33.59 -78.08 94.64
N VAL A 362 33.88 -78.89 93.62
CA VAL A 362 34.51 -80.21 93.79
C VAL A 362 35.91 -80.09 94.41
N ILE A 363 36.71 -79.12 93.96
CA ILE A 363 38.05 -78.85 94.51
C ILE A 363 37.97 -78.35 95.95
N GLU A 364 37.00 -77.48 96.27
CA GLU A 364 36.76 -77.06 97.65
C GLU A 364 36.37 -78.24 98.55
N GLY A 365 35.52 -79.14 98.04
CA GLY A 365 35.20 -80.41 98.70
C GLY A 365 36.43 -81.27 98.96
N LEU A 366 37.34 -81.41 97.98
CA LEU A 366 38.60 -82.13 98.14
C LEU A 366 39.51 -81.50 99.20
N TYR A 367 39.59 -80.17 99.24
CA TYR A 367 40.34 -79.44 100.26
C TYR A 367 39.79 -79.72 101.66
N ARG A 368 38.47 -79.61 101.84
CA ARG A 368 37.79 -79.92 103.12
C ARG A 368 37.98 -81.38 103.53
N GLY A 369 37.79 -82.31 102.61
CA GLY A 369 38.03 -83.74 102.88
C GLY A 369 39.47 -84.03 103.28
N SER A 370 40.46 -83.40 102.62
CA SER A 370 41.87 -83.53 102.99
C SER A 370 42.17 -82.91 104.35
N PHE A 371 41.51 -81.80 104.71
CA PHE A 371 41.58 -81.20 106.04
C PHE A 371 41.05 -82.13 107.13
N ASP A 372 39.89 -82.75 106.91
CA ASP A 372 39.31 -83.71 107.86
C ASP A 372 40.22 -84.93 108.07
N ILE A 373 40.85 -85.44 106.99
CA ILE A 373 41.83 -86.53 107.11
C ILE A 373 43.05 -86.06 107.90
N SER A 374 43.52 -84.82 107.72
CA SER A 374 44.63 -84.25 108.51
C SER A 374 44.33 -84.30 110.00
N VAL A 375 43.13 -83.85 110.39
CA VAL A 375 42.68 -83.85 111.80
C VAL A 375 42.64 -85.27 112.36
N ILE A 376 42.13 -86.24 111.60
CA ILE A 376 42.12 -87.65 112.01
C ILE A 376 43.55 -88.18 112.15
N SER A 377 44.43 -87.87 111.19
CA SER A 377 45.83 -88.31 111.20
C SER A 377 46.60 -87.78 112.41
N ASP A 378 46.34 -86.53 112.81
CA ASP A 378 46.88 -85.93 114.04
C ASP A 378 46.40 -86.66 115.30
N VAL A 379 45.11 -87.03 115.36
CA VAL A 379 44.57 -87.84 116.46
C VAL A 379 45.24 -89.21 116.53
N ILE A 380 45.41 -89.89 115.39
CA ILE A 380 46.09 -91.20 115.34
C ILE A 380 47.58 -91.03 115.70
N SER A 381 48.25 -89.95 115.29
CA SER A 381 49.63 -89.68 115.71
C SER A 381 49.73 -89.56 117.23
N ASN A 382 48.79 -88.83 117.84
CA ASN A 382 48.76 -88.68 119.29
C ASN A 382 48.51 -90.01 120.01
N ILE A 383 47.57 -90.83 119.53
CA ILE A 383 47.31 -92.17 120.06
C ILE A 383 48.55 -93.07 119.91
N THR A 384 49.20 -93.02 118.74
CA THR A 384 50.39 -93.82 118.45
C THR A 384 51.57 -93.42 119.33
N LYS A 385 51.81 -92.11 119.54
CA LYS A 385 52.80 -91.59 120.49
C LYS A 385 52.52 -92.05 121.92
N GLN A 386 51.26 -91.99 122.36
CA GLN A 386 50.83 -92.49 123.67
C GLN A 386 51.05 -94.01 123.77
N THR A 387 50.75 -94.76 122.72
CA THR A 387 50.92 -96.22 122.66
C THR A 387 52.40 -96.59 122.71
N ASN A 388 53.27 -95.86 122.01
CA ASN A 388 54.73 -96.03 122.07
C ASN A 388 55.27 -95.77 123.49
N LEU A 389 54.78 -94.73 124.16
CA LEU A 389 55.12 -94.41 125.56
C LEU A 389 54.63 -95.48 126.55
N LEU A 390 53.38 -95.96 126.37
CA LEU A 390 52.82 -97.05 127.17
C LEU A 390 53.61 -98.35 126.99
N ALA A 391 53.95 -98.69 125.74
CA ALA A 391 54.75 -99.86 125.41
C ALA A 391 56.18 -99.76 125.96
N LEU A 392 56.80 -98.57 125.91
CA LEU A 392 58.10 -98.32 126.53
C LEU A 392 58.04 -98.52 128.05
N ASN A 393 57.03 -97.98 128.73
CA ASN A 393 56.85 -98.17 130.17
C ASN A 393 56.61 -99.65 130.52
N ALA A 394 55.84 -100.37 129.71
CA ALA A 394 55.62 -101.80 129.88
C ALA A 394 56.89 -102.64 129.64
N ALA A 395 57.71 -102.29 128.64
CA ALA A 395 58.99 -102.95 128.37
C ALA A 395 59.99 -102.73 129.52
N ILE A 396 60.04 -101.51 130.07
CA ILE A 396 60.85 -101.18 131.26
C ILE A 396 60.41 -102.02 132.47
N GLU A 397 59.10 -102.12 132.75
CA GLU A 397 58.61 -102.85 133.91
C GLU A 397 58.73 -104.39 133.73
N ALA A 398 58.61 -104.88 132.49
CA ALA A 398 58.86 -106.28 132.15
C ALA A 398 60.35 -106.66 132.31
N ALA A 399 61.28 -105.77 131.95
CA ALA A 399 62.71 -105.95 132.23
C ALA A 399 63.01 -105.96 133.74
N ARG A 400 62.24 -105.19 134.52
CA ARG A 400 62.34 -105.10 136.00
C ARG A 400 61.89 -106.38 136.71
N ALA A 401 60.94 -107.11 136.13
CA ALA A 401 60.41 -108.38 136.66
C ALA A 401 61.32 -109.61 136.38
N GLY A 402 62.45 -109.44 135.70
CA GLY A 402 63.44 -110.50 135.46
C GLY A 402 62.91 -111.66 134.60
N GLU A 403 63.27 -112.91 134.95
CA GLU A 403 62.88 -114.10 134.16
C GLU A 403 61.36 -114.25 134.01
N SER A 404 60.55 -113.84 135.00
CA SER A 404 59.08 -113.93 134.95
C SER A 404 58.44 -112.93 133.98
N GLY A 405 59.14 -111.84 133.61
CA GLY A 405 58.64 -110.78 132.72
C GLY A 405 59.03 -110.95 131.24
N ARG A 406 59.83 -111.97 130.90
CA ARG A 406 60.48 -112.09 129.59
C ARG A 406 59.50 -112.21 128.41
N GLY A 407 58.37 -112.92 128.60
CA GLY A 407 57.31 -113.00 127.59
C GLY A 407 56.58 -111.66 127.38
N PHE A 408 56.36 -110.89 128.46
CA PHE A 408 55.76 -109.56 128.39
C PHE A 408 56.70 -108.52 127.77
N ALA A 409 58.01 -108.62 128.03
CA ALA A 409 59.00 -107.72 127.43
C ALA A 409 59.01 -107.84 125.90
N VAL A 410 58.96 -109.07 125.37
CA VAL A 410 58.87 -109.31 123.91
C VAL A 410 57.61 -108.70 123.33
N VAL A 411 56.45 -108.87 123.97
CA VAL A 411 55.19 -108.26 123.50
C VAL A 411 55.25 -106.74 123.57
N ALA A 412 55.81 -106.16 124.64
CA ALA A 412 55.94 -104.71 124.81
C ALA A 412 56.88 -104.09 123.76
N ASP A 413 58.01 -104.74 123.46
CA ASP A 413 58.91 -104.30 122.38
C ASP A 413 58.25 -104.43 121.00
N GLN A 414 57.46 -105.49 120.75
CA GLN A 414 56.70 -105.63 119.51
C GLN A 414 55.62 -104.56 119.35
N VAL A 415 54.92 -104.20 120.43
CA VAL A 415 53.94 -103.10 120.42
C VAL A 415 54.64 -101.75 120.22
N ARG A 416 55.84 -101.57 120.79
CA ARG A 416 56.65 -100.36 120.60
C ARG A 416 57.10 -100.21 119.15
N GLU A 417 57.61 -101.28 118.55
CA GLU A 417 58.01 -101.31 117.13
C GLU A 417 56.81 -101.03 116.22
N LEU A 418 55.66 -101.64 116.50
CA LEU A 418 54.42 -101.42 115.76
C LEU A 418 53.93 -99.97 115.88
N ALA A 419 54.02 -99.37 117.08
CA ALA A 419 53.68 -97.96 117.28
C ALA A 419 54.66 -97.04 116.53
N GLN A 420 55.96 -97.33 116.53
CA GLN A 420 56.95 -96.54 115.78
C GLN A 420 56.74 -96.64 114.26
N GLN A 421 56.45 -97.84 113.75
CA GLN A 421 56.07 -98.04 112.34
C GLN A 421 54.77 -97.29 111.99
N THR A 422 53.77 -97.35 112.87
CA THR A 422 52.49 -96.65 112.68
C THR A 422 52.69 -95.13 112.66
N GLN A 423 53.57 -94.58 113.52
CA GLN A 423 53.88 -93.15 113.54
C GLN A 423 54.58 -92.71 112.25
N SER A 424 55.53 -93.52 111.76
CA SER A 424 56.20 -93.25 110.48
C SER A 424 55.21 -93.21 109.31
N SER A 425 54.24 -94.14 109.26
CA SER A 425 53.20 -94.14 108.24
C SER A 425 52.26 -92.93 108.36
N ILE A 426 51.98 -92.47 109.58
CA ILE A 426 51.15 -91.26 109.81
C ILE A 426 51.88 -90.00 109.35
N ASP A 427 53.19 -89.89 109.59
CA ASP A 427 54.00 -88.76 109.12
C ASP A 427 54.04 -88.73 107.58
N GLU A 428 54.15 -89.89 106.93
CA GLU A 428 54.06 -90.03 105.47
C GLU A 428 52.68 -89.63 104.93
N ILE A 429 51.60 -90.08 105.58
CA ILE A 429 50.22 -89.67 105.27
C ILE A 429 50.05 -88.15 105.43
N GLY A 430 50.62 -87.56 106.48
CA GLY A 430 50.61 -86.11 106.71
C GLY A 430 51.27 -85.34 105.56
N GLY A 431 52.41 -85.83 105.05
CA GLY A 431 53.07 -85.27 103.87
C GLY A 431 52.19 -85.35 102.61
N ILE A 432 51.50 -86.47 102.38
CA ILE A 432 50.56 -86.66 101.26
C ILE A 432 49.38 -85.68 101.37
N ILE A 433 48.80 -85.53 102.57
CA ILE A 433 47.68 -84.62 102.81
C ILE A 433 48.09 -83.15 102.61
N GLY A 434 49.27 -82.75 103.10
CA GLY A 434 49.79 -81.40 102.88
C GLY A 434 49.98 -81.10 101.40
N ASN A 435 50.49 -82.06 100.62
CA ASN A 435 50.58 -81.95 99.17
C ASN A 435 49.20 -81.86 98.51
N LEU A 436 48.22 -82.68 98.92
CA LEU A 436 46.85 -82.62 98.41
C LEU A 436 46.19 -81.27 98.69
N GLN A 437 46.33 -80.73 99.89
CA GLN A 437 45.81 -79.41 100.26
C GLN A 437 46.45 -78.30 99.42
N SER A 438 47.78 -78.32 99.27
CA SER A 438 48.51 -77.34 98.44
C SER A 438 48.07 -77.40 96.96
N GLN A 439 47.90 -78.61 96.41
CA GLN A 439 47.39 -78.80 95.06
C GLN A 439 45.95 -78.32 94.92
N ALA A 440 45.07 -78.60 95.90
CA ALA A 440 43.69 -78.14 95.89
C ALA A 440 43.60 -76.60 95.97
N THR A 441 44.39 -75.94 96.81
CA THR A 441 44.45 -74.46 96.86
C THR A 441 44.95 -73.87 95.54
N SER A 442 45.98 -74.47 94.94
CA SER A 442 46.50 -74.04 93.63
C SER A 442 45.44 -74.20 92.54
N ALA A 443 44.71 -75.32 92.55
CA ALA A 443 43.61 -75.57 91.62
C ALA A 443 42.44 -74.59 91.83
N GLN A 444 42.13 -74.22 93.08
CA GLN A 444 41.10 -73.21 93.39
C GLN A 444 41.49 -71.81 92.84
N GLN A 445 42.76 -71.40 92.98
CA GLN A 445 43.26 -70.15 92.40
C GLN A 445 43.14 -70.16 90.87
N LEU A 446 43.50 -71.26 90.21
CA LEU A 446 43.35 -71.43 88.76
C LEU A 446 41.88 -71.37 88.34
N MET A 447 40.96 -72.01 89.09
CA MET A 447 39.52 -71.92 88.80
C MET A 447 38.99 -70.48 88.91
N SER A 448 39.43 -69.72 89.91
CA SER A 448 39.06 -68.30 90.06
C SER A 448 39.57 -67.45 88.89
N GLN A 449 40.82 -67.66 88.45
CA GLN A 449 41.36 -66.99 87.27
C GLN A 449 40.60 -67.35 85.99
N CYS A 450 40.26 -68.63 85.79
CA CYS A 450 39.44 -69.07 84.66
C CYS A 450 38.07 -68.39 84.67
N GLN A 451 37.43 -68.24 85.82
CA GLN A 451 36.12 -67.60 85.95
C GLN A 451 36.18 -66.12 85.59
N GLN A 452 37.24 -65.40 86.00
CA GLN A 452 37.48 -64.02 85.59
C GLN A 452 37.70 -63.92 84.06
N GLN A 453 38.50 -64.82 83.49
CA GLN A 453 38.78 -64.82 82.05
C GLN A 453 37.52 -65.13 81.21
N ILE A 454 36.64 -66.00 81.71
CA ILE A 454 35.34 -66.28 81.10
C ILE A 454 34.44 -65.04 81.12
N GLY A 455 34.44 -64.27 82.22
CA GLY A 455 33.70 -63.00 82.31
C GLY A 455 34.15 -61.99 81.24
N VAL A 456 35.47 -61.83 81.07
CA VAL A 456 36.03 -60.97 80.01
C VAL A 456 35.66 -61.49 78.62
N SER A 457 35.73 -62.81 78.40
CA SER A 457 35.36 -63.43 77.13
C SER A 457 33.88 -63.22 76.80
N LEU A 458 33.00 -63.33 77.79
CA LEU A 458 31.56 -63.09 77.62
C LEU A 458 31.29 -61.65 77.18
N GLN A 459 31.94 -60.67 77.82
CA GLN A 459 31.82 -59.26 77.44
C GLN A 459 32.25 -59.03 75.98
N GLN A 460 33.41 -59.56 75.58
CA GLN A 460 33.92 -59.41 74.21
C GLN A 460 32.99 -60.04 73.17
N VAL A 461 32.40 -61.20 73.49
CA VAL A 461 31.45 -61.88 72.60
C VAL A 461 30.15 -61.09 72.49
N THR A 462 29.66 -60.47 73.56
CA THR A 462 28.49 -59.58 73.52
C THR A 462 28.74 -58.34 72.66
N GLU A 463 29.88 -57.67 72.84
CA GLU A 463 30.27 -56.50 72.03
C GLU A 463 30.39 -56.86 70.53
N ALA A 464 30.88 -58.07 70.21
CA ALA A 464 30.88 -58.58 68.85
C ALA A 464 29.46 -58.80 68.29
N GLY A 465 28.52 -59.22 69.13
CA GLY A 465 27.10 -59.36 68.77
C GLY A 465 26.45 -58.03 68.40
N GLU A 466 26.67 -57.00 69.21
CA GLU A 466 26.20 -55.63 68.93
C GLU A 466 26.80 -55.09 67.62
N SER A 467 28.07 -55.40 67.35
CA SER A 467 28.73 -55.03 66.09
C SER A 467 28.09 -55.69 64.87
N TYR A 468 27.73 -56.98 64.95
CA TYR A 468 26.99 -57.64 63.87
C TYR A 468 25.59 -57.06 63.66
N HIS A 469 24.90 -56.72 64.75
CA HIS A 469 23.59 -56.06 64.67
C HIS A 469 23.68 -54.71 63.95
N ALA A 470 24.68 -53.89 64.29
CA ALA A 470 24.93 -52.62 63.61
C ALA A 470 25.22 -52.80 62.11
N ILE A 471 25.95 -53.86 61.70
CA ILE A 471 26.18 -54.16 60.28
C ILE A 471 24.87 -54.53 59.56
N VAL A 472 23.98 -55.29 60.21
CA VAL A 472 22.66 -55.62 59.64
C VAL A 472 21.85 -54.36 59.39
N SER A 473 21.75 -53.45 60.37
CA SER A 473 21.02 -52.18 60.22
C SER A 473 21.62 -51.30 59.13
N ALA A 474 22.95 -51.16 59.08
CA ALA A 474 23.62 -50.38 58.03
C ALA A 474 23.36 -50.95 56.63
N ALA A 475 23.36 -52.27 56.47
CA ALA A 475 23.06 -52.92 55.19
C ALA A 475 21.58 -52.71 54.76
N GLU A 476 20.64 -52.64 55.71
CA GLU A 476 19.24 -52.31 55.42
C GLU A 476 19.06 -50.84 54.99
N GLU A 477 19.76 -49.92 55.64
CA GLU A 477 19.76 -48.51 55.24
C GLU A 477 20.30 -48.33 53.83
N ILE A 478 21.42 -49.00 53.48
CA ILE A 478 21.98 -48.94 52.12
C ILE A 478 20.98 -49.49 51.10
N ALA A 479 20.34 -50.64 51.37
CA ALA A 479 19.33 -51.20 50.46
C ALA A 479 18.13 -50.25 50.25
N ASN A 480 17.71 -49.52 51.29
CA ASN A 480 16.67 -48.51 51.17
C ASN A 480 17.12 -47.28 50.37
N MET A 481 18.38 -46.88 50.48
CA MET A 481 18.97 -45.81 49.66
C MET A 481 19.05 -46.24 48.19
N ASP A 482 19.50 -47.46 47.91
CA ASP A 482 19.58 -48.00 46.55
C ASP A 482 18.20 -48.01 45.87
N SER A 483 17.13 -48.38 46.60
CA SER A 483 15.76 -48.29 46.08
C SER A 483 15.30 -46.85 45.78
N GLN A 484 15.80 -45.85 46.51
CA GLN A 484 15.53 -44.44 46.20
C GLN A 484 16.30 -43.98 44.97
N ILE A 485 17.57 -44.37 44.85
CA ILE A 485 18.41 -44.04 43.70
C ILE A 485 17.81 -44.63 42.42
N ALA A 486 17.36 -45.89 42.44
CA ALA A 486 16.71 -46.52 41.29
C ALA A 486 15.45 -45.77 40.81
N ARG A 487 14.66 -45.22 41.74
CA ARG A 487 13.50 -44.38 41.39
C ARG A 487 13.94 -43.06 40.75
N LEU A 488 14.95 -42.41 41.30
CA LEU A 488 15.50 -41.17 40.74
C LEU A 488 16.07 -41.39 39.34
N SER A 489 16.75 -42.51 39.09
CA SER A 489 17.22 -42.88 37.75
C SER A 489 16.06 -43.05 36.76
N GLN A 490 14.97 -43.71 37.14
CA GLN A 490 13.78 -43.84 36.29
C GLN A 490 13.18 -42.47 35.93
N ASP A 491 13.04 -41.58 36.92
CA ASP A 491 12.55 -40.22 36.70
C ASP A 491 13.50 -39.43 35.77
N GLN A 492 14.81 -39.60 35.93
CA GLN A 492 15.84 -38.96 35.09
C GLN A 492 15.83 -39.49 33.66
N GLN A 493 15.53 -40.77 33.45
CA GLN A 493 15.37 -41.35 32.12
C GLN A 493 14.12 -40.82 31.42
N LEU A 494 12.99 -40.69 32.13
CA LEU A 494 11.78 -40.04 31.61
C LEU A 494 12.02 -38.58 31.24
N LEU A 495 12.76 -37.85 32.08
CA LEU A 495 13.15 -36.47 31.81
C LEU A 495 14.01 -36.37 30.54
N SER A 496 14.97 -37.27 30.36
CA SER A 496 15.83 -37.30 29.15
C SER A 496 15.02 -37.53 27.88
N VAL A 497 14.02 -38.42 27.90
CA VAL A 497 13.10 -38.61 26.77
C VAL A 497 12.30 -37.33 26.46
N ASN A 498 11.79 -36.65 27.48
CA ASN A 498 11.05 -35.40 27.31
C ASN A 498 11.93 -34.26 26.76
N VAL A 499 13.18 -34.18 27.22
CA VAL A 499 14.17 -33.22 26.69
C VAL A 499 14.41 -33.51 25.21
N ASN A 500 14.66 -34.77 24.83
CA ASN A 500 14.89 -35.15 23.44
C ASN A 500 13.70 -34.78 22.52
N ASN A 501 12.47 -35.09 22.95
CA ASN A 501 11.25 -34.69 22.22
C ASN A 501 11.13 -33.16 22.06
N SER A 502 11.46 -32.41 23.11
CA SER A 502 11.42 -30.93 23.08
C SER A 502 12.47 -30.38 22.12
N VAL A 503 13.68 -30.94 22.14
CA VAL A 503 14.78 -30.57 21.25
C VAL A 503 14.43 -30.88 19.79
N GLN A 504 13.78 -32.01 19.52
CA GLN A 504 13.28 -32.32 18.18
C GLN A 504 12.24 -31.32 17.68
N ALA A 505 11.32 -30.88 18.55
CA ALA A 505 10.35 -29.84 18.22
C ALA A 505 11.04 -28.48 17.93
N ILE A 506 12.05 -28.11 18.72
CA ILE A 506 12.85 -26.90 18.49
C ILE A 506 13.63 -26.99 17.18
N SER A 507 14.18 -28.16 16.85
CA SER A 507 14.85 -28.41 15.56
C SER A 507 13.90 -28.23 14.38
N GLN A 508 12.68 -28.76 14.47
CA GLN A 508 11.68 -28.57 13.43
C GLN A 508 11.30 -27.09 13.27
N SER A 509 11.09 -26.39 14.39
CA SER A 509 10.81 -24.95 14.37
C SER A 509 11.96 -24.15 13.75
N SER A 510 13.20 -24.58 13.95
CA SER A 510 14.38 -23.92 13.35
C SER A 510 14.40 -24.06 11.82
N LEU A 511 14.02 -25.23 11.30
CA LEU A 511 13.85 -25.45 9.85
C LEU A 511 12.72 -24.60 9.26
N ASP A 512 11.62 -24.45 10.00
CA ASP A 512 10.51 -23.61 9.56
C ASP A 512 10.92 -22.13 9.49
N ILE A 513 11.68 -21.65 10.48
CA ILE A 513 12.24 -20.28 10.48
C ILE A 513 13.21 -20.08 9.32
N GLU A 514 14.05 -21.07 9.00
CA GLU A 514 14.96 -21.02 7.84
C GLU A 514 14.19 -20.87 6.52
N ASN A 515 13.12 -21.65 6.34
CA ASN A 515 12.24 -21.53 5.18
C ASN A 515 11.58 -20.15 5.09
N ILE A 516 11.06 -19.64 6.22
CA ILE A 516 10.47 -18.29 6.28
C ILE A 516 11.50 -17.22 5.94
N ALA A 517 12.73 -17.32 6.44
CA ALA A 517 13.81 -16.39 6.12
C ALA A 517 14.15 -16.41 4.62
N SER A 518 14.20 -17.61 4.02
CA SER A 518 14.40 -17.78 2.58
C SER A 518 13.28 -17.14 1.74
N ASP A 519 12.02 -17.37 2.10
CA ASP A 519 10.88 -16.78 1.40
C ASP A 519 10.77 -15.27 1.61
N THR A 520 11.15 -14.78 2.79
CA THR A 520 11.26 -13.34 3.07
C THR A 520 12.35 -12.71 2.20
N THR A 521 13.48 -13.39 1.99
CA THR A 521 14.55 -12.94 1.07
C THR A 521 14.04 -12.80 -0.36
N LYS A 522 13.27 -13.77 -0.86
CA LYS A 522 12.67 -13.70 -2.21
C LYS A 522 11.69 -12.53 -2.32
N THR A 523 10.85 -12.36 -1.31
CA THR A 523 9.86 -11.27 -1.26
C THR A 523 10.54 -9.91 -1.21
N TYR A 524 11.59 -9.77 -0.42
CA TYR A 524 12.44 -8.59 -0.37
C TYR A 524 13.00 -8.23 -1.76
N HIS A 525 13.58 -9.19 -2.48
CA HIS A 525 14.09 -8.93 -3.84
C HIS A 525 12.99 -8.50 -4.82
N ALA A 526 11.78 -9.07 -4.70
CA ALA A 526 10.64 -8.65 -5.51
C ALA A 526 10.21 -7.20 -5.20
N VAL A 527 10.18 -6.81 -3.92
CA VAL A 527 9.90 -5.43 -3.50
C VAL A 527 10.98 -4.49 -4.02
N GLN A 528 12.26 -4.86 -3.91
CA GLN A 528 13.37 -4.05 -4.41
C GLN A 528 13.27 -3.82 -5.93
N ALA A 529 12.95 -4.88 -6.70
CA ALA A 529 12.72 -4.76 -8.14
C ALA A 529 11.55 -3.80 -8.47
N GLN A 530 10.44 -3.91 -7.73
CA GLN A 530 9.29 -3.02 -7.91
C GLN A 530 9.62 -1.56 -7.54
N THR A 531 10.46 -1.37 -6.53
CA THR A 531 10.95 -0.06 -6.09
C THR A 531 11.80 0.59 -7.18
N GLU A 532 12.70 -0.16 -7.81
CA GLU A 532 13.49 0.32 -8.96
C GLU A 532 12.61 0.67 -10.17
N HIS A 533 11.58 -0.14 -10.46
CA HIS A 533 10.60 0.21 -11.49
C HIS A 533 9.87 1.53 -11.18
N LEU A 534 9.45 1.73 -9.93
CA LEU A 534 8.82 3.00 -9.51
C LEU A 534 9.79 4.18 -9.63
N LYS A 535 11.06 4.03 -9.24
CA LYS A 535 12.09 5.06 -9.44
C LYS A 535 12.23 5.44 -10.91
N GLN A 536 12.22 4.47 -11.83
CA GLN A 536 12.28 4.75 -13.27
C GLN A 536 11.06 5.54 -13.76
N TYR A 537 9.84 5.14 -13.37
CA TYR A 537 8.62 5.84 -13.77
C TYR A 537 8.59 7.28 -13.25
N ILE A 538 9.02 7.49 -12.01
CA ILE A 538 9.01 8.79 -11.37
C ILE A 538 10.19 9.65 -11.84
N GLY A 539 11.32 9.03 -12.20
CA GLY A 539 12.49 9.69 -12.77
C GLY A 539 12.21 10.36 -14.12
N ALA A 540 11.18 9.92 -14.85
CA ALA A 540 10.71 10.59 -16.05
C ALA A 540 10.13 12.00 -15.78
N PHE A 541 9.73 12.28 -14.53
CA PHE A 541 9.27 13.60 -14.11
C PHE A 541 10.43 14.41 -13.53
N SER A 542 10.70 15.55 -14.16
CA SER A 542 11.58 16.56 -13.59
C SER A 542 10.75 17.43 -12.63
N VAL A 543 11.07 17.30 -11.35
CA VAL A 543 10.38 17.88 -10.19
C VAL A 543 11.24 18.91 -9.49
#